data_AF-A0A6C0AGU1-F1
#
_entry.id   AF-A0A6C0AGU1-F1
#
_cell.length_a   1.000
_cell.length_b   1.000
_cell.length_c   1.000
_cell.angle_alpha   90.00
_cell.angle_beta   90.00
_cell.angle_gamma   90.00
#
_symmetry.space_group_name_H-M   'P 1'
#
loop_
_entity.id
_entity.type
_entity.pdbx_description
1 polymer ?
#
loop_
_entity_poly.entity_id
_entity_poly.type
_entity_poly.pdbx_seq_one_letter_code
_entity_poly.pdbx_strand_id
1 'polypeptide(L)'
;MSSNRLRYDTCAYETQLSENVDYLSYLLDPSRYYRCSPCRPELGIVGGNNVSQVKGNLVDLENDLRGQTRLNTNCPAKKNTFMPTQDNMIRIPGEFSKSDVEIDANKLHLPPCQMIRYEPVPLPPGLDLPKCPPPAHQMQFPKKYSS
;
A
#
# COMPACT_ATOMS: atom_id res chain seq x y z
N MET A 1 -22.42 15.35 51.31
CA MET A 1 -21.75 15.14 50.01
C MET A 1 -20.25 15.39 50.21
N SER A 2 -19.48 14.41 50.70
CA SER A 2 -18.03 14.56 50.88
C SER A 2 -17.27 13.79 49.80
N SER A 3 -16.73 14.51 48.83
CA SER A 3 -15.82 13.96 47.81
C SER A 3 -14.37 13.99 48.33
N ASN A 4 -14.13 13.39 49.52
CA ASN A 4 -12.81 13.36 50.18
C ASN A 4 -12.02 12.07 49.91
N ARG A 5 -12.35 11.31 48.86
CA ARG A 5 -11.55 10.14 48.47
C ARG A 5 -10.50 10.57 47.46
N LEU A 6 -9.23 10.33 47.79
CA LEU A 6 -8.05 10.57 46.95
C LEU A 6 -8.14 9.92 45.55
N ARG A 7 -9.00 8.91 45.36
CA ARG A 7 -9.27 8.29 44.04
C ARG A 7 -9.90 9.26 43.03
N TYR A 8 -10.60 10.31 43.49
CA TYR A 8 -11.20 11.33 42.63
C TYR A 8 -10.34 12.58 42.49
N ASP A 9 -9.10 12.55 42.99
CA ASP A 9 -8.11 13.57 42.66
C ASP A 9 -7.84 13.49 41.16
N THR A 10 -8.19 14.55 40.44
CA THR A 10 -8.07 14.61 38.98
C THR A 10 -6.65 14.32 38.53
N CYS A 11 -5.65 14.77 39.29
CA CYS A 11 -4.25 14.53 39.00
C CYS A 11 -3.90 13.04 39.10
N ALA A 12 -4.31 12.37 40.19
CA ALA A 12 -4.05 10.94 40.39
C ALA A 12 -4.81 10.05 39.40
N TYR A 13 -6.00 10.47 38.99
CA TYR A 13 -6.78 9.77 37.97
C TYR A 13 -6.17 9.94 36.58
N GLU A 14 -5.76 11.16 36.21
CA GLU A 14 -5.08 11.44 34.95
C GLU A 14 -3.75 10.69 34.84
N THR A 15 -2.97 10.61 35.93
CA THR A 15 -1.71 9.82 35.93
C THR A 15 -1.99 8.34 35.77
N GLN A 16 -2.93 7.76 36.52
CA GLN A 16 -3.33 6.35 36.35
C GLN A 16 -3.84 6.06 34.94
N LEU A 17 -4.64 6.97 34.36
CA LEU A 17 -5.11 6.81 32.99
C LEU A 17 -3.95 6.86 32.00
N SER A 18 -3.02 7.80 32.18
CA SER A 18 -1.83 7.94 31.33
C SER A 18 -0.95 6.70 31.37
N GLU A 19 -0.69 6.12 32.55
CA GLU A 19 0.10 4.89 32.71
C GLU A 19 -0.52 3.69 31.97
N ASN A 20 -1.85 3.62 31.89
CA ASN A 20 -2.55 2.55 31.17
C ASN A 20 -2.55 2.76 29.64
N VAL A 21 -2.70 4.01 29.18
CA VAL A 21 -2.79 4.34 27.75
C VAL A 21 -1.40 4.40 27.09
N ASP A 22 -0.36 4.81 27.84
CA ASP A 22 0.98 5.02 27.31
C ASP A 22 1.62 3.71 26.83
N TYR A 23 1.52 2.64 27.61
CA TYR A 23 1.94 1.29 27.19
C TYR A 23 1.20 0.80 25.93
N LEU A 24 -0.09 1.13 25.84
CA LEU A 24 -0.94 0.74 24.72
C LEU A 24 -0.49 1.43 23.43
N SER A 25 0.02 2.66 23.51
CA SER A 25 0.58 3.39 22.36
C SER A 25 1.82 2.69 21.77
N TYR A 26 2.69 2.15 22.61
CA TYR A 26 3.86 1.38 22.16
C TYR A 26 3.48 0.02 21.54
N LEU A 27 2.45 -0.64 22.09
CA LEU A 27 1.93 -1.88 21.51
C LEU A 27 1.24 -1.66 20.16
N LEU A 28 0.50 -0.56 20.03
CA LEU A 28 -0.27 -0.23 18.83
C LEU A 28 0.49 0.65 17.84
N ASP A 29 1.81 0.83 18.00
CA ASP A 29 2.61 1.64 17.08
C ASP A 29 2.49 1.09 15.64
N PRO A 30 1.80 1.81 14.73
CA PRO A 30 1.60 1.34 13.37
C PRO A 30 2.92 1.30 12.59
N SER A 31 3.93 2.09 12.98
CA SER A 31 5.22 2.15 12.31
C SER A 31 6.02 0.85 12.46
N ARG A 32 5.74 0.06 13.50
CA ARG A 32 6.32 -1.26 13.73
C ARG A 32 5.88 -2.30 12.70
N TYR A 33 4.63 -2.19 12.22
CA TYR A 33 4.02 -3.17 11.33
C TYR A 33 3.91 -2.67 9.89
N TYR A 34 3.88 -1.35 9.68
CA TYR A 34 3.70 -0.74 8.38
C TYR A 34 4.67 0.42 8.15
N ARG A 35 5.28 0.42 6.98
CA ARG A 35 6.06 1.56 6.49
C ARG A 35 5.10 2.64 5.98
N CYS A 36 5.36 3.91 6.32
CA CYS A 36 4.56 5.06 5.84
C CYS A 36 4.51 5.14 4.30
N SER A 37 5.57 4.71 3.62
CA SER A 37 5.64 4.56 2.16
C SER A 37 5.80 3.07 1.80
N PRO A 38 4.69 2.34 1.60
CA PRO A 38 4.77 0.94 1.18
C PRO A 38 5.37 0.84 -0.23
N CYS A 39 6.17 -0.18 -0.45
CA CYS A 39 6.81 -0.46 -1.73
C CYS A 39 6.94 -1.98 -1.91
N ARG A 40 7.03 -2.42 -3.17
CA ARG A 40 7.11 -3.85 -3.51
C ARG A 40 8.56 -4.28 -3.68
N PRO A 41 9.06 -5.27 -2.91
CA PRO A 41 10.36 -5.88 -3.16
C PRO A 41 10.34 -6.64 -4.50
N GLU A 42 11.25 -6.32 -5.43
CA GLU A 42 11.28 -7.00 -6.74
C GLU A 42 11.99 -8.36 -6.68
N LEU A 43 13.04 -8.47 -5.85
CA LEU A 43 13.92 -9.63 -5.83
C LEU A 43 14.21 -10.09 -4.39
N GLY A 44 14.16 -11.41 -4.18
CA GLY A 44 14.77 -12.08 -3.02
C GLY A 44 13.92 -12.33 -1.78
N ILE A 45 12.69 -11.82 -1.71
CA ILE A 45 11.84 -12.01 -0.53
C ILE A 45 10.61 -12.83 -0.92
N VAL A 46 10.54 -14.06 -0.42
CA VAL A 46 9.34 -14.91 -0.52
C VAL A 46 8.39 -14.48 0.58
N GLY A 47 7.62 -13.42 0.31
CA GLY A 47 6.68 -12.84 1.26
C GLY A 47 6.74 -11.31 1.28
N GLY A 48 5.57 -10.66 1.24
CA GLY A 48 5.44 -9.21 1.19
C GLY A 48 4.32 -8.76 0.25
N ASN A 49 4.16 -7.44 0.08
CA ASN A 49 3.15 -6.85 -0.79
C ASN A 49 3.54 -6.99 -2.27
N ASN A 50 3.39 -8.20 -2.84
CA ASN A 50 3.65 -8.45 -4.26
C ASN A 50 2.50 -8.00 -5.18
N VAL A 51 1.34 -7.68 -4.58
CA VAL A 51 0.09 -7.35 -5.29
C VAL A 51 -0.28 -5.89 -5.00
N SER A 52 -1.06 -5.29 -5.91
CA SER A 52 -1.69 -4.00 -5.69
C SER A 52 -2.52 -4.00 -4.41
N GLN A 53 -2.33 -2.98 -3.57
CA GLN A 53 -3.12 -2.78 -2.36
C GLN A 53 -4.33 -1.89 -2.64
N VAL A 54 -5.22 -1.75 -1.66
CA VAL A 54 -6.29 -0.76 -1.73
C VAL A 54 -5.73 0.65 -1.52
N LYS A 55 -6.29 1.66 -2.21
CA LYS A 55 -5.89 3.07 -2.05
C LYS A 55 -6.41 3.69 -0.75
N GLY A 56 -7.60 3.29 -0.29
CA GLY A 56 -8.14 3.64 1.02
C GLY A 56 -7.44 2.89 2.17
N ASN A 57 -7.96 3.07 3.39
CA ASN A 57 -7.44 2.36 4.55
C ASN A 57 -7.75 0.84 4.45
N LEU A 58 -6.71 0.02 4.52
CA LEU A 58 -6.83 -1.44 4.43
C LEU A 58 -7.63 -2.02 5.61
N VAL A 59 -7.43 -1.47 6.82
CA VAL A 59 -8.13 -1.97 8.01
C VAL A 59 -9.64 -1.76 7.89
N ASP A 60 -10.06 -0.61 7.39
CA ASP A 60 -11.49 -0.30 7.23
C ASP A 60 -12.12 -1.16 6.12
N LEU A 61 -11.39 -1.40 5.03
CA LEU A 61 -11.83 -2.31 3.98
C LEU A 61 -12.01 -3.74 4.53
N GLU A 62 -11.05 -4.26 5.29
CA GLU A 62 -11.13 -5.62 5.84
C GLU A 62 -12.26 -5.75 6.87
N ASN A 63 -12.44 -4.74 7.74
CA ASN A 63 -13.56 -4.70 8.68
C ASN A 63 -14.91 -4.74 7.96
N ASP A 64 -14.99 -4.05 6.82
CA ASP A 64 -16.17 -4.01 5.99
C ASP A 64 -16.45 -5.33 5.25
N LEU A 65 -15.41 -5.92 4.65
CA LEU A 65 -15.49 -7.22 3.98
C LEU A 65 -15.88 -8.33 4.96
N ARG A 66 -15.46 -8.23 6.23
CA ARG A 66 -15.90 -9.10 7.32
C ARG A 66 -17.33 -8.82 7.81
N GLY A 67 -17.95 -7.76 7.31
CA GLY A 67 -19.33 -7.37 7.62
C GLY A 67 -19.51 -6.76 9.02
N GLN A 68 -18.45 -6.31 9.68
CA GLN A 68 -18.51 -5.76 11.03
C GLN A 68 -19.09 -4.34 11.06
N THR A 69 -18.93 -3.61 9.97
CA THR A 69 -19.48 -2.27 9.72
C THR A 69 -20.99 -2.30 9.46
N ARG A 70 -21.59 -3.49 9.26
CA ARG A 70 -23.01 -3.64 8.91
C ARG A 70 -23.87 -3.74 10.16
N LEU A 71 -24.99 -3.03 10.13
CA LEU A 71 -25.99 -3.13 11.18
C LEU A 71 -26.60 -4.52 11.26
N ASN A 72 -26.56 -5.12 12.45
CA ASN A 72 -27.25 -6.37 12.72
C ASN A 72 -28.75 -6.12 12.92
N THR A 73 -29.46 -5.82 11.83
CA THR A 73 -30.90 -5.58 11.81
C THR A 73 -31.60 -6.44 10.76
N ASN A 74 -32.85 -6.79 11.04
CA ASN A 74 -33.72 -7.51 10.10
C ASN A 74 -34.53 -6.55 9.20
N CYS A 75 -34.44 -5.24 9.41
CA CYS A 75 -35.12 -4.27 8.56
C CYS A 75 -34.47 -4.23 7.16
N PRO A 76 -35.18 -4.58 6.07
CA PRO A 76 -34.59 -4.67 4.73
C PRO A 76 -33.99 -3.34 4.25
N ALA A 77 -34.63 -2.22 4.62
CA ALA A 77 -34.19 -0.87 4.25
C ALA A 77 -32.84 -0.48 4.88
N LYS A 78 -32.50 -1.04 6.04
CA LYS A 78 -31.25 -0.74 6.77
C LYS A 78 -30.18 -1.82 6.61
N LYS A 79 -30.58 -3.03 6.24
CA LYS A 79 -29.69 -4.18 6.06
C LYS A 79 -28.88 -4.11 4.75
N ASN A 80 -29.45 -3.48 3.72
CA ASN A 80 -28.89 -3.40 2.38
C ASN A 80 -28.44 -1.98 1.97
N THR A 81 -28.48 -0.99 2.86
CA THR A 81 -27.98 0.37 2.60
C THR A 81 -26.47 0.39 2.34
N PHE A 82 -25.80 -0.69 2.71
CA PHE A 82 -24.37 -0.88 2.59
C PHE A 82 -24.03 -1.61 1.29
N MET A 83 -24.29 -0.99 0.15
CA MET A 83 -23.85 -1.52 -1.14
C MET A 83 -22.73 -0.65 -1.71
N PRO A 84 -21.66 -1.26 -2.26
CA PRO A 84 -20.64 -0.51 -2.96
C PRO A 84 -21.30 0.28 -4.09
N THR A 85 -20.99 1.58 -4.15
CA THR A 85 -21.48 2.42 -5.26
C THR A 85 -20.72 2.03 -6.53
N GLN A 86 -21.27 2.33 -7.72
CA GLN A 86 -20.61 2.01 -9.00
C GLN A 86 -19.20 2.63 -9.13
N ASP A 87 -18.86 3.60 -8.28
CA ASP A 87 -17.60 4.35 -8.31
C ASP A 87 -16.44 3.66 -7.57
N ASN A 88 -16.53 2.36 -7.23
CA ASN A 88 -15.56 1.64 -6.37
C ASN A 88 -15.31 2.33 -5.01
N MET A 89 -16.26 3.15 -4.56
CA MET A 89 -16.22 3.81 -3.26
C MET A 89 -17.21 3.12 -2.33
N ILE A 90 -16.74 2.76 -1.15
CA ILE A 90 -17.57 2.21 -0.08
C ILE A 90 -17.80 3.35 0.92
N ARG A 91 -19.07 3.69 1.15
CA ARG A 91 -19.45 4.75 2.08
C ARG A 91 -20.15 4.13 3.28
N ILE A 92 -19.53 4.26 4.45
CA ILE A 92 -20.09 3.85 5.73
C ILE A 92 -20.71 5.08 6.40
N PRO A 93 -22.05 5.16 6.49
CA PRO A 93 -22.70 6.26 7.17
C PRO A 93 -22.45 6.18 8.68
N GLY A 94 -22.11 7.32 9.26
CA GLY A 94 -21.78 7.53 10.67
C GLY A 94 -22.98 7.58 11.61
N GLU A 95 -24.09 6.90 11.31
CA GLU A 95 -25.19 6.80 12.29
C GLU A 95 -24.73 6.10 13.59
N PHE A 96 -23.64 5.32 13.54
CA PHE A 96 -23.09 4.56 14.67
C PHE A 96 -21.56 4.69 14.86
N SER A 97 -20.84 5.23 13.87
CA SER A 97 -19.44 5.69 14.02
C SER A 97 -19.43 7.20 14.26
N LYS A 98 -18.37 7.74 14.90
CA LYS A 98 -18.28 9.19 15.16
C LYS A 98 -18.29 10.06 13.89
N SER A 99 -18.04 9.47 12.73
CA SER A 99 -17.96 10.13 11.44
C SER A 99 -18.34 9.17 10.32
N ASP A 100 -18.77 9.75 9.19
CA ASP A 100 -18.86 9.04 7.92
C ASP A 100 -17.46 8.60 7.48
N VAL A 101 -17.34 7.34 7.04
CA VAL A 101 -16.07 6.78 6.55
C VAL A 101 -16.22 6.42 5.09
N GLU A 102 -15.36 7.00 4.25
CA GLU A 102 -15.30 6.68 2.82
C GLU A 102 -14.03 5.89 2.51
N ILE A 103 -14.19 4.72 1.88
CA ILE A 103 -13.10 3.82 1.53
C ILE A 103 -13.02 3.74 0.01
N ASP A 104 -11.88 4.17 -0.54
CA ASP A 104 -11.55 4.03 -1.96
C ASP A 104 -11.03 2.61 -2.23
N ALA A 105 -11.85 1.77 -2.88
CA ALA A 105 -11.53 0.37 -3.18
C ALA A 105 -10.68 0.19 -4.46
N ASN A 106 -10.20 1.28 -5.07
CA ASN A 106 -9.33 1.18 -6.24
C ASN A 106 -7.97 0.57 -5.88
N LYS A 107 -7.40 -0.16 -6.84
CA LYS A 107 -6.11 -0.84 -6.71
C LYS A 107 -4.95 0.15 -6.87
N LEU A 108 -4.18 0.35 -5.81
CA LEU A 108 -2.92 1.07 -5.80
C LEU A 108 -1.76 0.11 -6.05
N HIS A 109 -1.06 0.28 -7.17
CA HIS A 109 0.16 -0.47 -7.45
C HIS A 109 1.34 0.20 -6.75
N LEU A 110 2.01 -0.56 -5.88
CA LEU A 110 3.16 -0.05 -5.14
C LEU A 110 4.38 0.07 -6.07
N PRO A 111 5.20 1.12 -5.90
CA PRO A 111 6.44 1.25 -6.65
C PRO A 111 7.43 0.14 -6.25
N PRO A 112 8.31 -0.28 -7.17
CA PRO A 112 9.36 -1.24 -6.84
C PRO A 112 10.38 -0.61 -5.89
N CYS A 113 10.83 -1.39 -4.93
CA CYS A 113 11.94 -1.06 -4.05
C CYS A 113 12.78 -2.30 -3.79
N GLN A 114 14.03 -2.11 -3.40
CA GLN A 114 14.92 -3.23 -3.15
C GLN A 114 15.63 -3.03 -1.82
N MET A 115 15.49 -4.02 -0.92
CA MET A 115 16.17 -4.02 0.38
C MET A 115 17.59 -4.58 0.28
N ILE A 116 17.80 -5.56 -0.61
CA ILE A 116 19.08 -6.24 -0.81
C ILE A 116 19.72 -5.70 -2.09
N ARG A 117 20.89 -5.08 -1.98
CA ARG A 117 21.64 -4.65 -3.15
C ARG A 117 22.13 -5.87 -3.93
N TYR A 118 21.61 -6.08 -5.13
CA TYR A 118 22.15 -7.05 -6.09
C TYR A 118 23.20 -6.38 -6.96
N GLU A 119 24.34 -7.04 -7.11
CA GLU A 119 25.34 -6.63 -8.08
C GLU A 119 24.83 -6.92 -9.50
N PRO A 120 25.09 -6.02 -10.47
CA PRO A 120 24.73 -6.31 -11.85
C PRO A 120 25.49 -7.54 -12.34
N VAL A 121 24.80 -8.42 -13.05
CA VAL A 121 25.46 -9.56 -13.71
C VAL A 121 26.41 -8.99 -14.77
N PRO A 122 27.70 -9.37 -14.77
CA PRO A 122 28.62 -8.92 -15.80
C PRO A 122 28.11 -9.37 -17.16
N LEU A 123 28.10 -8.45 -18.14
CA LEU A 123 27.73 -8.81 -19.49
C LEU A 123 28.75 -9.84 -20.04
N PRO A 124 28.30 -10.81 -20.84
CA PRO A 124 29.23 -11.68 -21.54
C PRO A 124 30.14 -10.82 -22.43
N PRO A 125 31.38 -11.28 -22.67
CA PRO A 125 32.24 -10.62 -23.66
C PRO A 125 31.51 -10.54 -25.01
N GLY A 126 31.75 -9.46 -25.75
CA GLY A 126 31.16 -9.26 -27.07
C GLY A 126 31.45 -10.45 -27.97
N LEU A 127 30.44 -10.91 -28.72
CA LEU A 127 30.61 -12.01 -29.66
C LEU A 127 31.53 -11.57 -30.80
N ASP A 128 32.68 -12.23 -30.94
CA ASP A 128 33.58 -12.04 -32.09
C ASP A 128 32.93 -12.65 -33.35
N LEU A 129 32.09 -11.85 -34.00
CA LEU A 129 31.53 -12.20 -35.31
C LEU A 129 32.65 -12.08 -36.35
N PRO A 130 32.90 -13.12 -37.18
CA PRO A 130 33.82 -12.98 -38.29
C PRO A 130 33.29 -11.88 -39.21
N LYS A 131 34.16 -10.95 -39.62
CA LYS A 131 33.82 -9.91 -40.58
C LYS A 131 33.25 -10.59 -41.84
N CYS A 132 32.01 -10.28 -42.19
CA CYS A 132 31.41 -10.76 -43.42
C CYS A 132 32.35 -10.41 -44.60
N PRO A 133 32.61 -11.34 -45.53
CA PRO A 133 33.43 -11.03 -46.69
C PRO A 133 32.78 -9.87 -47.45
N PRO A 134 33.57 -8.88 -47.91
CA PRO A 134 33.04 -7.78 -48.70
C PRO A 134 32.32 -8.35 -49.93
N PRO A 135 31.19 -7.75 -50.35
CA PRO A 135 30.46 -8.23 -51.52
C PRO A 135 31.39 -8.26 -52.74
N ALA A 136 31.40 -9.38 -53.45
CA ALA A 136 32.33 -9.66 -54.54
C ALA A 136 32.19 -8.75 -55.79
N HIS A 137 31.20 -7.85 -55.81
CA HIS A 137 31.05 -6.87 -56.86
C HIS A 137 31.67 -5.54 -56.44
N GLN A 138 32.81 -5.21 -57.05
CA GLN A 138 33.28 -3.82 -57.13
C GLN A 138 32.19 -3.02 -57.86
N MET A 139 31.48 -2.16 -57.14
CA MET A 139 30.64 -1.14 -57.76
C MET A 139 31.58 -0.22 -58.55
N GLN A 140 31.62 -0.39 -59.88
CA GLN A 140 32.33 0.52 -60.76
C GLN A 140 31.61 1.87 -60.72
N PHE A 141 32.12 2.79 -59.90
CA PHE A 141 31.67 4.18 -59.95
C PHE A 141 32.19 4.79 -61.27
N PRO A 142 31.31 5.27 -62.16
CA PRO A 142 31.75 5.87 -63.41
C PRO A 142 32.60 7.10 -63.10
N LYS A 143 33.81 7.15 -63.68
CA LYS A 143 34.70 8.31 -63.58
C LYS A 143 33.96 9.53 -64.12
N LYS A 144 33.64 10.50 -63.26
CA LYS A 144 33.15 11.79 -63.69
C LYS A 144 34.25 12.48 -64.49
N TYR A 145 33.98 12.72 -65.77
CA TYR A 145 34.80 13.58 -66.62
C TYR A 145 34.74 15.01 -66.06
N SER A 146 35.90 15.56 -65.69
CA SER A 146 36.07 16.99 -65.40
C SER A 146 36.37 17.72 -66.71
N SER A 147 35.46 18.62 -67.09
CA SER A 147 35.70 19.68 -68.08
C SER A 147 36.34 20.89 -67.41
#